data_AF-A0A7C4V7N7-F1
#
_entry.id   AF-A0A7C4V7N7-F1
#
_cell.length_a   1.000
_cell.length_b   1.000
_cell.length_c   1.000
_cell.angle_alpha   90.00
_cell.angle_beta   90.00
_cell.angle_gamma   90.00
#
_symmetry.space_group_name_H-M   'P 1'
#
loop_
_entity.id
_entity.type
_entity.pdbx_description
1 polymer ?
#
loop_
_entity_poly.entity_id
_entity_poly.type
_entity_poly.pdbx_seq_one_letter_code
_entity_poly.pdbx_strand_id
1 'polypeptide(L)'
;MAKHGAAALSLGLGAAILYLGAHAVTGRQGLVAYVDLQAQERALESRLATVERERAQLEARAARLRPETLDLDYLDERARITLAAGDSQELVFTLDN
;
A
#
# COMPACT_ATOMS: atom_id res chain seq x y z
N MET A 1 62.51 27.72 -9.32
CA MET A 1 61.19 28.19 -8.84
C MET A 1 60.01 27.30 -9.30
N ALA A 2 60.24 26.15 -9.96
CA ALA A 2 59.15 25.32 -10.52
C ALA A 2 58.41 24.41 -9.51
N LYS A 3 59.00 24.08 -8.36
CA LYS A 3 58.40 23.13 -7.40
C LYS A 3 57.14 23.66 -6.69
N HIS A 4 57.05 24.97 -6.46
CA HIS A 4 55.91 25.57 -5.77
C HIS A 4 54.62 25.57 -6.62
N GLY A 5 54.74 25.68 -7.95
CA GLY A 5 53.60 25.61 -8.87
C GLY A 5 52.97 24.21 -8.92
N ALA A 6 53.79 23.16 -8.93
CA ALA A 6 53.30 21.78 -8.90
C ALA A 6 52.60 21.45 -7.56
N ALA A 7 53.19 21.85 -6.43
CA ALA A 7 52.58 21.63 -5.12
C ALA A 7 51.24 22.38 -4.97
N ALA A 8 51.15 23.62 -5.44
CA ALA A 8 49.91 24.39 -5.44
C ALA A 8 48.83 23.75 -6.33
N LEU A 9 49.22 23.22 -7.49
CA LEU A 9 48.30 22.52 -8.39
C LEU A 9 47.75 21.23 -7.75
N SER A 10 48.61 20.42 -7.12
CA SER A 10 48.19 19.20 -6.43
C SER A 10 47.26 19.48 -5.25
N LEU A 11 47.56 20.52 -4.46
CA LEU A 11 46.70 20.95 -3.36
C LEU A 11 45.35 21.48 -3.86
N GLY A 12 45.36 22.28 -4.92
CA GLY A 12 44.13 22.79 -5.55
C GLY A 12 43.25 21.66 -6.10
N LEU A 13 43.87 20.68 -6.77
CA LEU A 13 43.15 19.51 -7.28
C LEU A 13 42.58 18.65 -6.16
N GLY A 14 43.34 18.43 -5.08
CA GLY A 14 42.87 17.72 -3.89
C GLY A 14 41.67 18.42 -3.23
N ALA A 15 41.74 19.74 -3.08
CA ALA A 15 40.63 20.53 -2.54
C ALA A 15 39.38 20.46 -3.42
N ALA A 16 39.55 20.51 -4.75
CA ALA A 16 38.44 20.37 -5.70
C ALA A 16 37.78 19.00 -5.62
N ILE A 17 38.55 17.92 -5.54
CA ILE A 17 38.03 16.55 -5.38
C ILE A 17 37.27 16.40 -4.07
N LEU A 18 37.81 16.92 -2.96
CA LEU A 18 37.14 16.88 -1.65
C LEU A 18 35.82 17.66 -1.67
N TYR A 19 35.82 18.85 -2.27
CA TYR A 19 34.61 19.66 -2.40
C TYR A 19 33.54 18.93 -3.22
N LEU A 20 33.93 18.39 -4.37
CA LEU A 20 33.00 17.67 -5.25
C LEU A 20 32.50 16.38 -4.61
N GLY A 21 33.37 15.65 -3.91
CA GLY A 21 32.99 14.44 -3.16
C GLY A 21 32.02 14.75 -2.02
N ALA A 22 32.29 15.80 -1.24
CA ALA A 22 31.37 16.24 -0.18
C ALA A 22 30.01 16.65 -0.77
N HIS A 23 29.99 17.46 -1.83
CA HIS A 23 28.76 17.86 -2.51
C HIS A 23 28.02 16.71 -3.19
N ALA A 24 28.72 15.68 -3.68
CA ALA A 24 28.10 14.49 -4.24
C ALA A 24 27.41 13.63 -3.18
N VAL A 25 27.87 13.68 -1.91
CA VAL A 25 27.23 12.98 -0.81
C VAL A 25 26.06 13.78 -0.23
N THR A 26 26.26 15.08 0.03
CA THR A 26 25.28 15.94 0.73
C THR A 26 24.36 16.72 -0.21
N GLY A 27 24.58 16.66 -1.51
CA GLY A 27 23.79 17.39 -2.50
C GLY A 27 22.35 16.88 -2.59
N ARG A 28 21.47 17.69 -3.18
CA ARG A 28 20.04 17.38 -3.38
C ARG A 28 19.80 16.13 -4.22
N GLN A 29 20.75 15.77 -5.09
CA GLN A 29 20.78 14.54 -5.88
C GLN A 29 21.90 13.60 -5.43
N GLY A 30 22.39 13.78 -4.21
CA GLY A 30 23.50 13.02 -3.66
C GLY A 30 23.07 11.64 -3.18
N LEU A 31 24.08 10.87 -2.73
CA LEU A 31 23.89 9.50 -2.24
C LEU A 31 22.86 9.40 -1.10
N VAL A 32 22.85 10.36 -0.18
CA VAL A 32 21.89 10.37 0.93
C VAL A 32 20.45 10.49 0.43
N ALA A 33 20.21 11.44 -0.47
CA ALA A 33 18.88 11.63 -1.07
C ALA A 33 18.42 10.39 -1.87
N TYR A 34 19.36 9.71 -2.54
CA TYR A 34 19.06 8.46 -3.23
C TYR A 34 18.62 7.34 -2.28
N VAL A 35 19.33 7.17 -1.16
CA VAL A 35 18.98 6.17 -0.14
C VAL A 35 17.62 6.48 0.49
N ASP A 36 17.34 7.75 0.81
CA ASP A 36 16.05 8.16 1.35
C ASP A 36 14.90 7.90 0.37
N LEU A 37 15.12 8.15 -0.93
CA LEU A 37 14.12 7.90 -1.95
C LEU A 37 13.84 6.41 -2.11
N GLN A 38 14.89 5.57 -2.12
CA GLN A 38 14.71 4.11 -2.13
C GLN A 38 13.98 3.59 -0.88
N ALA A 39 14.24 4.17 0.29
CA ALA A 39 13.53 3.81 1.51
C ALA A 39 12.04 4.17 1.42
N GLN A 40 11.72 5.34 0.85
CA GLN A 40 10.34 5.75 0.58
C GLN A 40 9.66 4.83 -0.43
N GLU A 41 10.32 4.50 -1.53
CA GLU A 41 9.81 3.58 -2.55
C GLU A 41 9.40 2.23 -1.92
N ARG A 42 10.30 1.60 -1.16
CA ARG A 42 10.01 0.33 -0.45
C ARG A 42 8.86 0.47 0.55
N ALA A 43 8.78 1.60 1.26
CA ALA A 43 7.69 1.85 2.19
C ALA A 43 6.34 1.99 1.47
N LEU A 44 6.31 2.67 0.33
CA LEU A 44 5.11 2.81 -0.49
C LEU A 44 4.68 1.46 -1.09
N GLU A 45 5.61 0.68 -1.62
CA GLU A 45 5.34 -0.68 -2.12
C GLU A 45 4.73 -1.57 -1.04
N SER A 46 5.28 -1.54 0.19
CA SER A 46 4.73 -2.30 1.31
C SER A 46 3.31 -1.86 1.69
N ARG A 47 3.03 -0.54 1.62
CA ARG A 47 1.68 -0.01 1.88
C ARG A 47 0.72 -0.44 0.78
N LEU A 48 1.13 -0.35 -0.48
CA LEU A 48 0.34 -0.79 -1.62
C LEU A 48 -0.04 -2.26 -1.48
N ALA A 49 0.93 -3.14 -1.22
CA ALA A 49 0.69 -4.57 -1.03
C ALA A 49 -0.24 -4.86 0.17
N THR A 50 -0.30 -3.97 1.16
CA THR A 50 -1.23 -4.11 2.29
C THR A 50 -2.64 -3.70 1.90
N VAL A 51 -2.79 -2.53 1.28
CA VAL A 51 -4.10 -2.02 0.82
C VAL A 51 -4.69 -2.92 -0.25
N GLU A 52 -3.89 -3.48 -1.16
CA GLU A 52 -4.36 -4.43 -2.16
C GLU A 52 -4.90 -5.72 -1.53
N ARG A 53 -4.23 -6.23 -0.48
CA ARG A 53 -4.74 -7.39 0.28
C ARG A 53 -6.05 -7.07 0.99
N GLU A 54 -6.15 -5.91 1.62
CA GLU A 54 -7.39 -5.47 2.26
C GLU A 54 -8.53 -5.33 1.25
N ARG A 55 -8.25 -4.71 0.10
CA ARG A 55 -9.17 -4.59 -1.01
C ARG A 55 -9.63 -5.98 -1.48
N ALA A 56 -8.72 -6.91 -1.73
CA ALA A 56 -9.07 -8.26 -2.16
C ALA A 56 -9.95 -9.00 -1.13
N GLN A 57 -9.67 -8.83 0.17
CA GLN A 57 -10.51 -9.39 1.23
C GLN A 57 -11.90 -8.74 1.30
N LEU A 58 -11.99 -7.43 1.09
CA LEU A 58 -13.26 -6.71 1.04
C LEU A 58 -14.05 -7.10 -0.21
N GLU A 59 -13.41 -7.24 -1.36
CA GLU A 59 -14.03 -7.70 -2.60
C GLU A 59 -14.53 -9.14 -2.46
N ALA A 60 -13.76 -10.04 -1.84
CA ALA A 60 -14.22 -11.41 -1.55
C ALA A 60 -15.43 -11.43 -0.60
N ARG A 61 -15.46 -10.54 0.40
CA ARG A 61 -16.62 -10.38 1.30
C ARG A 61 -17.83 -9.79 0.58
N ALA A 62 -17.62 -8.74 -0.21
CA ALA A 62 -18.66 -8.11 -1.00
C ALA A 62 -19.23 -9.05 -2.06
N ALA A 63 -18.39 -9.89 -2.68
CA ALA A 63 -18.84 -10.93 -3.61
C ALA A 63 -19.78 -11.95 -2.95
N ARG A 64 -19.55 -12.28 -1.67
CA ARG A 64 -20.48 -13.12 -0.87
C ARG A 64 -21.76 -12.41 -0.46
N LEU A 65 -21.79 -11.08 -0.55
CA LEU A 65 -22.95 -10.24 -0.24
C LEU A 65 -23.63 -9.72 -1.53
N ARG A 66 -23.13 -10.11 -2.70
CA ARG A 66 -23.53 -9.53 -3.98
C ARG A 66 -24.77 -10.21 -4.55
N PRO A 67 -25.82 -9.44 -4.91
CA PRO A 67 -27.07 -9.92 -5.48
C PRO A 67 -27.03 -10.53 -6.88
N GLU A 68 -25.88 -10.62 -7.54
CA GLU A 68 -25.88 -11.26 -8.88
C GLU A 68 -25.98 -12.80 -8.76
N THR A 69 -25.88 -13.34 -7.54
CA THR A 69 -26.45 -14.63 -7.09
C THR A 69 -27.48 -14.40 -5.98
N LEU A 70 -28.31 -13.35 -6.07
CA LEU A 70 -29.37 -13.08 -5.09
C LEU A 70 -30.39 -14.21 -5.17
N ASP A 71 -30.24 -15.16 -4.27
CA ASP A 71 -31.30 -16.08 -3.97
C ASP A 71 -32.42 -15.29 -3.30
N LEU A 72 -33.46 -14.97 -4.08
CA LEU A 72 -34.64 -14.26 -3.62
C LEU A 72 -35.31 -15.00 -2.45
N ASP A 73 -35.18 -16.33 -2.38
CA ASP A 73 -35.72 -17.14 -1.30
C ASP A 73 -34.93 -16.91 0.01
N TYR A 74 -33.60 -16.75 -0.07
CA TYR A 74 -32.77 -16.44 1.09
C TYR A 74 -33.03 -15.02 1.64
N LEU A 75 -33.36 -14.06 0.77
CA LEU A 75 -33.81 -12.73 1.19
C LEU A 75 -35.18 -12.78 1.88
N ASP A 76 -36.12 -13.57 1.36
CA ASP A 76 -37.45 -13.72 1.98
C ASP A 76 -37.34 -14.36 3.37
N GLU A 77 -36.51 -15.39 3.51
CA GLU A 77 -36.25 -16.05 4.80
C GLU A 77 -35.59 -15.09 5.81
N ARG A 78 -34.59 -14.31 5.39
CA ARG A 78 -33.95 -13.31 6.26
C ARG A 78 -34.89 -12.15 6.59
N ALA A 79 -35.78 -11.74 5.70
CA ALA A 79 -36.80 -10.74 5.96
C ALA A 79 -37.85 -11.25 6.97
N ARG A 80 -38.32 -12.50 6.82
CA ARG A 80 -39.24 -13.13 7.78
C ARG A 80 -38.63 -13.24 9.17
N ILE A 81 -37.38 -13.71 9.28
CA ILE A 81 -36.68 -13.86 10.57
C ILE A 81 -36.33 -12.52 11.21
N THR A 82 -35.84 -11.55 10.43
CA THR A 82 -35.27 -10.30 10.98
C THR A 82 -36.32 -9.19 11.15
N LEU A 83 -37.30 -9.11 10.26
CA LEU A 83 -38.34 -8.08 10.30
C LEU A 83 -39.65 -8.57 10.92
N ALA A 84 -39.75 -9.84 11.33
CA ALA A 84 -41.03 -10.47 11.68
C ALA A 84 -42.11 -10.18 10.60
N ALA A 85 -41.70 -10.16 9.33
CA ALA A 85 -42.58 -9.93 8.19
C ALA A 85 -43.33 -11.22 7.79
N GLY A 86 -43.69 -12.04 8.76
CA GLY A 86 -44.68 -13.10 8.58
C GLY A 86 -46.05 -12.50 8.86
N ASP A 87 -47.00 -12.73 7.96
CA ASP A 87 -48.40 -12.43 8.27
C ASP A 87 -48.76 -13.14 9.58
N SER A 88 -49.42 -12.41 10.48
CA SER A 88 -49.83 -12.85 11.82
C SER A 88 -50.69 -14.13 11.85
N GLN A 89 -51.03 -14.71 10.69
CA GLN A 89 -51.86 -15.90 10.54
C GLN A 89 -51.14 -17.12 9.91
N GLU A 90 -49.84 -17.08 9.66
CA GLU A 90 -49.12 -18.20 9.03
C GLU A 90 -48.64 -19.24 10.08
N LEU A 91 -49.06 -20.50 9.91
CA LEU A 91 -48.69 -21.66 10.74
C LEU A 91 -47.79 -22.60 9.93
N VAL A 92 -46.52 -22.71 10.32
CA VAL A 92 -45.55 -23.62 9.70
C VAL A 92 -45.52 -24.94 10.47
N PHE A 93 -45.76 -26.06 9.80
CA PHE A 93 -45.61 -27.40 10.37
C PHE A 93 -44.35 -28.08 9.82
N THR A 94 -43.47 -28.52 10.71
CA THR A 94 -42.37 -29.43 10.38
C THR A 94 -42.93 -30.85 10.39
N LEU A 95 -42.88 -31.54 9.24
CA LEU A 95 -43.17 -32.97 9.16
C LEU A 95 -41.86 -33.73 9.29
N ASP A 96 -41.60 -34.26 10.48
CA ASP A 96 -40.56 -35.24 10.70
C ASP A 96 -41.02 -36.59 10.12
N ASN A 97 -40.20 -37.20 9.27
CA ASN A 97 -40.34 -38.59 8.83
C ASN A 97 -39.21 -39.43 9.42
#